data_AF-A0A4R6SCN3-F1
#
_entry.id   AF-A0A4R6SCN3-F1
#
_cell.length_a   1.000
_cell.length_b   1.000
_cell.length_c   1.000
_cell.angle_alpha   90.00
_cell.angle_beta   90.00
_cell.angle_gamma   90.00
#
_symmetry.space_group_name_H-M   'P 1'
#
loop_
_entity.id
_entity.type
_entity.pdbx_description
1 polymer ?
#
loop_
_entity_poly.entity_id
_entity_poly.type
_entity_poly.pdbx_seq_one_letter_code
_entity_poly.pdbx_strand_id
1 'polypeptide(L)'
;MSDRVGEVYLQVAEHHMYGGELKVVRSTQKRPAVLEPGCILVKIKLSIPRAAWKPFEPEAIVTVPAELTEQAPVEVEAVSPDA
;
A
#
# COMPACT_ATOMS: atom_id res chain seq x y z
N MET A 1 -7.34 26.75 10.36
CA MET A 1 -6.22 25.87 9.95
C MET A 1 -6.36 25.61 8.45
N SER A 2 -5.32 25.82 7.64
CA SER A 2 -5.40 25.71 6.18
C SER A 2 -5.19 24.28 5.66
N ASP A 3 -5.81 23.98 4.52
CA ASP A 3 -5.61 22.75 3.76
C ASP A 3 -4.16 22.63 3.26
N ARG A 4 -3.71 21.39 3.05
CA ARG A 4 -2.42 21.13 2.38
C ARG A 4 -2.68 20.96 0.89
N VAL A 5 -2.04 21.80 0.09
CA VAL A 5 -2.11 21.75 -1.37
C VAL A 5 -0.83 21.14 -1.92
N GLY A 6 -0.97 20.24 -2.89
CA GLY A 6 0.14 19.61 -3.60
C GLY A 6 -0.17 19.50 -5.09
N GLU A 7 0.88 19.31 -5.89
CA GLU A 7 0.75 19.02 -7.32
C GLU A 7 1.46 17.70 -7.62
N VAL A 8 0.87 16.90 -8.49
CA VAL A 8 1.47 15.68 -9.02
C VAL A 8 1.27 15.64 -10.53
N TYR A 9 2.28 15.14 -11.22
CA TYR A 9 2.27 14.90 -12.65
C TYR A 9 2.19 13.40 -12.88
N LEU A 10 1.15 12.96 -13.56
CA LEU A 10 0.94 11.57 -13.94
C LEU A 10 1.25 11.38 -15.41
N GLN A 11 1.96 10.31 -15.75
CA GLN A 11 2.06 9.81 -17.10
C GLN A 11 1.04 8.70 -17.27
N VAL A 12 0.10 8.88 -18.19
CA VAL A 12 -1.07 8.01 -18.37
C VAL A 12 -1.06 7.44 -19.78
N ALA A 13 -1.36 6.15 -19.91
CA ALA A 13 -1.51 5.48 -21.20
C ALA A 13 -2.84 4.70 -21.23
N GLU A 14 -3.32 4.38 -22.43
CA GLU A 14 -4.44 3.46 -22.59
C GLU A 14 -4.07 2.05 -22.11
N HIS A 15 -5.02 1.39 -21.45
CA HIS A 15 -4.88 0.01 -21.03
C HIS A 15 -5.25 -0.94 -22.18
N HIS A 16 -4.24 -1.47 -22.86
CA HIS A 16 -4.41 -2.33 -24.05
C HIS A 16 -5.30 -3.57 -23.84
N MET A 17 -5.41 -4.11 -22.63
CA MET A 17 -6.26 -5.28 -22.35
C MET A 17 -7.70 -4.94 -21.92
N TYR A 18 -7.96 -3.71 -21.48
CA TYR A 18 -9.27 -3.29 -21.00
C TYR A 18 -9.64 -2.04 -21.81
N GLY A 19 -10.29 -2.28 -22.95
CA GLY A 19 -10.65 -1.20 -23.87
C GLY A 19 -11.41 -0.10 -23.15
N GLY A 20 -10.91 1.14 -23.25
CA GLY A 20 -11.50 2.31 -22.61
C GLY A 20 -10.97 2.63 -21.20
N GLU A 21 -10.11 1.80 -20.62
CA GLU A 21 -9.46 2.10 -19.34
C GLU A 21 -8.12 2.79 -19.50
N LEU A 22 -7.79 3.65 -18.53
CA LEU A 22 -6.52 4.38 -18.46
C LEU A 22 -5.67 3.80 -17.33
N LYS A 23 -4.37 3.65 -17.57
CA LYS A 23 -3.40 3.27 -16.53
C LYS A 23 -2.40 4.38 -16.26
N VAL A 24 -2.10 4.59 -14.98
CA VAL A 24 -1.00 5.45 -14.57
C VAL A 24 0.29 4.65 -14.69
N VAL A 25 1.16 5.08 -15.60
CA VAL A 25 2.47 4.47 -15.84
C VAL A 25 3.51 5.03 -14.88
N ARG A 26 3.44 6.34 -14.59
CA ARG A 26 4.42 7.02 -13.72
C ARG A 26 3.80 8.21 -13.00
N SER A 27 4.29 8.50 -11.79
CA SER A 27 3.91 9.69 -11.02
C SER A 27 5.14 10.46 -10.53
N THR A 28 5.19 11.78 -10.72
CA THR A 28 6.29 12.65 -10.28
C THR A 28 5.76 13.95 -9.66
N GLN A 29 6.46 14.51 -8.67
CA GLN A 29 6.08 15.81 -8.09
C GLN A 29 6.46 17.01 -8.97
N LYS A 30 7.50 16.86 -9.81
CA LYS A 30 7.92 17.88 -10.78
C LYS A 30 7.49 17.47 -12.18
N ARG A 31 7.30 18.47 -13.05
CA ARG A 31 7.00 18.24 -14.47
C ARG A 31 8.17 17.47 -15.11
N PRO A 32 7.95 16.27 -15.67
CA PRO A 32 9.00 15.53 -16.34
C PRO A 32 9.38 16.21 -17.66
N ALA A 33 10.67 16.18 -17.99
CA ALA A 33 11.20 16.69 -19.26
C ALA A 33 10.96 15.71 -20.42
N VAL A 34 10.90 14.41 -20.12
CA VAL A 34 10.69 13.33 -21.09
C VAL A 34 9.56 12.43 -20.58
N LEU A 35 8.68 12.03 -21.48
CA LEU A 35 7.59 11.10 -21.21
C LEU A 35 7.94 9.70 -21.69
N GLU A 36 7.41 8.69 -21.00
CA GLU A 36 7.44 7.31 -21.47
C GLU A 36 6.68 7.20 -22.81
N PRO A 37 7.12 6.34 -23.74
CA PRO A 37 6.46 6.17 -25.04
C PRO A 37 4.97 5.83 -24.89
N GLY A 38 4.13 6.47 -25.70
CA GLY A 38 2.68 6.25 -25.68
C GLY A 38 1.96 6.83 -24.45
N CYS A 39 2.65 7.58 -23.59
CA CYS A 39 2.03 8.25 -22.45
C CYS A 39 1.71 9.72 -22.74
N ILE A 40 0.59 10.19 -22.18
CA ILE A 40 0.26 11.60 -22.03
C ILE A 40 0.59 12.09 -20.62
N LEU A 41 0.84 13.39 -20.47
CA LEU A 41 1.10 14.01 -19.18
C LEU A 41 -0.15 14.70 -18.63
N VAL A 42 -0.58 14.30 -17.44
CA VAL A 42 -1.71 14.88 -16.72
C VAL A 42 -1.20 15.54 -15.43
N LYS A 43 -1.53 16.82 -15.23
CA LYS A 43 -1.22 17.53 -13.98
C LYS A 43 -2.44 17.52 -13.07
N ILE A 44 -2.28 17.01 -11.85
CA ILE A 44 -3.32 16.99 -10.83
C ILE A 44 -2.92 17.95 -9.70
N LYS A 45 -3.89 18.76 -9.28
CA LYS A 45 -3.80 19.55 -8.04
C LYS A 45 -4.60 18.82 -6.96
N LEU A 46 -3.96 18.57 -5.83
CA LEU A 46 -4.55 17.90 -4.69
C LEU A 46 -4.72 18.94 -3.58
N SER A 47 -5.92 19.00 -2.98
CA SER A 47 -6.14 19.70 -1.72
C SER A 47 -6.61 18.68 -0.70
N ILE A 48 -5.80 18.43 0.32
CA ILE A 48 -6.11 17.45 1.37
C ILE A 48 -6.37 18.20 2.68
N PRO A 49 -7.56 18.06 3.26
CA PRO A 49 -7.86 18.63 4.56
C PRO A 49 -6.85 18.16 5.60
N ARG A 50 -6.35 19.08 6.44
CA ARG A 50 -5.37 18.73 7.47
C ARG A 50 -5.87 17.65 8.43
N ALA A 51 -7.18 17.59 8.66
CA ALA A 51 -7.83 16.58 9.50
C ALA A 51 -7.75 15.15 8.93
N ALA A 52 -7.52 14.99 7.61
CA ALA A 52 -7.35 13.68 6.98
C ALA A 52 -5.97 13.07 7.27
N TRP A 53 -5.02 13.86 7.80
CA TRP A 53 -3.71 13.39 8.25
C TRP A 53 -3.67 13.02 9.74
N LYS A 54 -4.82 12.78 10.36
CA LYS A 54 -4.84 12.15 11.69
C LYS A 54 -4.14 10.78 11.59
N PRO A 55 -3.23 10.45 12.53
CA PRO A 55 -2.64 9.13 12.59
C PRO A 55 -3.75 8.08 12.57
N PHE A 56 -3.49 6.96 11.89
CA PHE A 56 -4.38 5.81 11.95
C PHE A 56 -4.45 5.36 13.42
N GLU A 57 -5.60 5.55 14.06
CA GLU A 57 -5.84 5.00 15.39
C GLU A 57 -6.13 3.50 15.18
N PRO A 58 -5.32 2.58 15.72
CA PRO A 58 -5.61 1.16 15.59
C PRO A 58 -6.95 0.85 16.29
N GLU A 59 -7.99 0.54 15.51
CA GLU A 59 -9.34 0.25 16.03
C GLU A 59 -9.47 -1.16 16.65
N ALA A 60 -8.45 -2.01 16.53
CA ALA A 60 -8.51 -3.39 17.03
C ALA A 60 -7.30 -3.70 17.93
N ILE A 61 -7.55 -3.79 19.24
CA ILE A 61 -6.70 -4.58 20.13
C ILE A 61 -7.11 -6.03 19.91
N VAL A 62 -6.27 -6.80 19.20
CA VAL A 62 -6.44 -8.25 19.11
C VAL A 62 -5.96 -8.84 20.43
N THR A 63 -6.88 -9.10 21.35
CA THR A 63 -6.59 -9.93 22.53
C THR A 63 -6.50 -11.36 22.07
N VAL A 64 -5.29 -11.93 22.03
CA VAL A 64 -5.10 -13.37 21.83
C VAL A 64 -5.40 -14.05 23.17
N PRO A 65 -6.43 -14.93 23.27
CA PRO A 65 -6.67 -15.73 24.46
C PRO A 65 -5.40 -16.50 24.85
N ALA A 66 -5.06 -16.51 26.15
CA ALA A 66 -3.86 -17.17 26.65
C ALA A 66 -3.77 -18.66 26.26
N GLU A 67 -4.95 -19.31 26.17
CA GLU A 67 -5.15 -20.69 25.71
C GLU A 67 -4.55 -20.99 24.33
N LEU A 68 -4.44 -19.98 23.45
CA LEU A 68 -3.86 -20.12 22.11
C LEU A 68 -2.34 -19.88 22.07
N THR A 69 -1.76 -19.39 23.17
CA THR A 69 -0.32 -19.11 23.30
C THR A 69 0.42 -20.13 24.16
N GLU A 70 -0.30 -20.97 24.89
CA GLU A 70 0.28 -22.10 25.60
C GLU A 70 0.74 -23.14 24.58
N GLN A 71 2.05 -23.17 24.32
CA GLN A 71 2.66 -24.30 23.63
C GLN A 71 2.41 -25.53 24.50
N ALA A 72 1.49 -26.40 24.07
CA ALA A 72 1.32 -27.70 24.69
C ALA A 72 2.70 -28.40 24.68
N PRO A 73 3.20 -28.89 25.83
CA PRO A 73 4.46 -29.59 25.87
C PRO A 73 4.36 -30.81 24.95
N VAL A 74 5.20 -30.84 23.91
CA VAL A 74 5.33 -32.01 23.05
C VAL A 74 6.16 -33.03 23.81
N GLU A 75 5.49 -34.00 24.43
CA GLU A 75 6.17 -35.19 24.96
C GLU A 75 6.74 -35.97 23.78
N VAL A 76 8.07 -36.02 23.69
CA VAL A 76 8.79 -36.84 22.73
C VAL A 76 9.32 -38.08 23.43
N GLU A 77 8.76 -39.24 23.12
CA GLU A 77 9.36 -40.52 23.52
C GLU A 77 10.57 -40.79 22.65
N ALA A 78 11.76 -40.82 23.26
CA ALA A 78 12.98 -41.23 22.59
C ALA A 78 12.98 -42.75 22.43
N VAL A 79 12.72 -43.24 21.22
CA VAL A 79 12.96 -44.65 20.87
C VAL A 79 14.43 -44.78 20.49
N SER A 80 15.22 -45.39 21.37
CA SER A 80 16.57 -45.83 21.03
C SER A 80 16.49 -46.99 20.04
N PRO A 81 17.08 -46.89 18.83
CA PRO A 81 17.34 -48.07 18.04
C PRO A 81 18.53 -48.81 18.65
N ASP A 82 18.32 -50.08 18.96
CA ASP A 82 19.30 -51.12 19.32
C ASP A 82 19.57 -51.34 20.83
N ALA A 83 18.89 -52.38 21.34
CA ALA A 83 19.29 -53.23 22.46
C ALA A 83 19.90 -54.53 21.93
#